data_AF-B9YAH7-F1
#
_entry.id   AF-B9YAH7-F1
#
_cell.length_a   1.000
_cell.length_b   1.000
_cell.length_c   1.000
_cell.angle_alpha   90.00
_cell.angle_beta   90.00
_cell.angle_gamma   90.00
#
_symmetry.space_group_name_H-M   'P 1'
#
loop_
_entity.id
_entity.type
_entity.pdbx_description
1 polymer ?
#
loop_
_entity_poly.entity_id
_entity_poly.type
_entity_poly.pdbx_seq_one_letter_code
_entity_poly.pdbx_strand_id
1 'polypeptide(L)'
;MRIDDYAKWLRTLVSEAVVQNYIKRCQRVEKNLDVSLDLEFRKDRGASLLDQLTYTTEDWQKHRPLRCSINFRAGSDWYKGLASLKTAVNKYFEFCQVSAASRDC
;
A
#
# COMPACT_ATOMS: atom_id res chain seq x y z
N MET A 1 2.87 -10.44 -1.85
CA MET A 1 2.68 -9.68 -3.09
C MET A 1 3.19 -10.45 -4.31
N ARG A 2 2.44 -10.46 -5.42
CA ARG A 2 2.84 -10.94 -6.76
C ARG A 2 3.69 -9.88 -7.48
N ILE A 3 4.95 -9.76 -7.09
CA ILE A 3 5.85 -8.68 -7.53
C ILE A 3 5.98 -8.63 -9.07
N ASP A 4 6.25 -9.76 -9.71
CA ASP A 4 6.53 -9.79 -11.15
C ASP A 4 5.32 -9.42 -12.00
N ASP A 5 4.15 -9.99 -11.68
CA ASP A 5 2.90 -9.67 -12.36
C ASP A 5 2.51 -8.21 -12.17
N TYR A 6 2.66 -7.70 -10.94
CA TYR A 6 2.39 -6.30 -10.62
C TYR A 6 3.35 -5.37 -11.36
N ALA A 7 4.63 -5.69 -11.40
CA ALA A 7 5.63 -4.92 -12.13
C ALA A 7 5.30 -4.88 -13.63
N LYS A 8 4.92 -6.03 -14.20
CA LYS A 8 4.53 -6.13 -15.62
C LYS A 8 3.30 -5.27 -15.92
N TRP A 9 2.28 -5.31 -15.07
CA TRP A 9 1.09 -4.47 -15.22
C TRP A 9 1.42 -2.98 -15.03
N LEU A 10 2.19 -2.62 -14.01
CA LEU A 10 2.46 -1.23 -13.68
C LEU A 10 3.35 -0.53 -14.73
N ARG A 11 4.25 -1.28 -15.40
CA ARG A 11 5.06 -0.79 -16.53
C ARG A 11 4.23 -0.30 -17.72
N THR A 12 2.98 -0.74 -17.87
CA THR A 12 2.10 -0.24 -18.95
C THR A 12 1.55 1.15 -18.64
N LEU A 13 1.66 1.61 -17.39
CA LEU A 13 1.05 2.85 -16.91
C LEU A 13 2.09 3.93 -16.56
N VAL A 14 3.27 3.54 -16.08
CA VAL A 14 4.29 4.45 -15.54
C VAL A 14 5.71 3.98 -15.87
N SER A 15 6.70 4.86 -15.70
CA SER A 15 8.10 4.55 -15.95
C SER A 15 8.70 3.56 -14.94
N GLU A 16 9.78 2.86 -15.33
CA GLU A 16 10.44 1.84 -14.50
C GLU A 16 10.86 2.39 -13.12
N ALA A 17 11.34 3.63 -13.06
CA ALA A 17 11.71 4.27 -11.80
C ALA A 17 10.51 4.39 -10.84
N VAL A 18 9.32 4.69 -11.38
CA VAL A 18 8.08 4.74 -10.59
C VAL A 18 7.65 3.33 -10.18
N VAL A 19 7.76 2.34 -11.06
CA VAL A 19 7.47 0.93 -10.75
C VAL A 19 8.26 0.45 -9.53
N GLN A 20 9.58 0.63 -9.54
CA GLN A 20 10.45 0.23 -8.44
C GLN A 20 10.11 0.97 -7.13
N ASN A 21 9.71 2.24 -7.21
CA ASN A 21 9.28 3.02 -6.06
C ASN A 21 7.98 2.48 -5.44
N TYR A 22 7.00 2.07 -6.26
CA TYR A 22 5.77 1.46 -5.77
C TYR A 22 6.03 0.11 -5.10
N ILE A 23 6.82 -0.77 -5.76
CA ILE A 23 7.19 -2.08 -5.22
C ILE A 23 7.86 -1.95 -3.85
N LYS A 24 8.87 -1.07 -3.73
CA LYS A 24 9.58 -0.85 -2.45
C LYS A 24 8.66 -0.37 -1.34
N ARG A 25 7.66 0.47 -1.66
CA ARG A 25 6.67 0.94 -0.68
C ARG A 25 5.75 -0.18 -0.24
N CYS A 26 5.25 -1.00 -1.16
CA CYS A 26 4.45 -2.18 -0.84
C CYS A 26 5.22 -3.17 0.04
N GLN A 27 6.46 -3.51 -0.32
CA GLN A 27 7.34 -4.37 0.47
C GLN A 27 7.61 -3.80 1.87
N ARG A 28 7.75 -2.48 1.98
CA ARG A 28 7.89 -1.83 3.29
C ARG A 28 6.66 -2.05 4.16
N VAL A 29 5.46 -1.98 3.60
CA VAL A 29 4.22 -2.26 4.34
C VAL A 29 4.16 -3.72 4.77
N GLU A 30 4.38 -4.67 3.86
CA GLU A 30 4.41 -6.11 4.19
C GLU A 30 5.39 -6.40 5.33
N LYS A 31 6.60 -5.83 5.25
CA LYS A 31 7.66 -6.04 6.26
C LYS A 31 7.39 -5.34 7.60
N ASN A 32 6.82 -4.14 7.61
CA ASN A 32 6.59 -3.40 8.86
C ASN A 32 5.39 -3.93 9.63
N LEU A 33 4.36 -4.39 8.93
CA LEU A 33 3.12 -4.87 9.55
C LEU A 33 3.07 -6.40 9.67
N ASP A 34 4.07 -7.09 9.12
CA ASP A 34 4.12 -8.56 9.05
C ASP A 34 2.85 -9.14 8.38
N VAL A 35 2.47 -8.54 7.24
CA VAL A 35 1.26 -8.92 6.48
C VAL A 35 1.61 -9.27 5.03
N SER A 36 0.74 -10.05 4.39
CA SER A 36 0.79 -10.28 2.94
C SER A 36 -0.32 -9.47 2.25
N LEU A 37 0.05 -8.61 1.31
CA LEU A 37 -0.94 -7.82 0.55
C LEU A 37 -1.93 -8.70 -0.21
N ASP A 38 -1.50 -9.89 -0.65
CA ASP A 38 -2.39 -10.85 -1.30
C ASP A 38 -3.41 -11.48 -0.34
N LEU A 39 -3.06 -11.63 0.94
CA LEU A 39 -3.98 -12.11 1.98
C LEU A 39 -4.95 -11.00 2.39
N GLU A 40 -4.44 -9.79 2.63
CA GLU A 40 -5.26 -8.62 2.96
C GLU A 40 -6.28 -8.32 1.85
N PHE A 41 -5.86 -8.39 0.58
CA PHE A 41 -6.80 -8.23 -0.53
C PHE A 41 -7.87 -9.34 -0.60
N ARG A 42 -7.51 -10.59 -0.29
CA ARG A 42 -8.48 -11.70 -0.28
C ARG A 42 -9.47 -11.62 0.88
N LYS A 43 -9.03 -11.07 2.02
CA LYS A 43 -9.83 -10.94 3.23
C LYS A 43 -10.97 -9.95 3.05
N ASP A 44 -10.68 -8.73 2.62
CA ASP A 44 -11.67 -7.65 2.55
C ASP A 44 -11.36 -6.63 1.43
N ARG A 45 -10.71 -7.07 0.35
CA ARG A 45 -10.17 -6.21 -0.70
C ARG A 45 -9.15 -5.18 -0.19
N GLY A 46 -8.62 -5.41 1.02
CA GLY A 46 -7.62 -4.57 1.66
C GLY A 46 -8.19 -3.33 2.35
N ALA A 47 -9.50 -3.27 2.57
CA ALA A 47 -10.17 -2.15 3.22
C ALA A 47 -9.62 -1.90 4.64
N SER A 48 -9.46 -2.96 5.44
CA SER A 48 -8.90 -2.87 6.80
C SER A 48 -7.46 -2.36 6.78
N LEU A 49 -6.63 -2.85 5.85
CA LEU A 49 -5.25 -2.39 5.73
C LEU A 49 -5.18 -0.92 5.32
N LEU A 50 -6.03 -0.49 4.36
CA LEU A 50 -6.09 0.90 3.95
C LEU A 50 -6.58 1.82 5.07
N ASP A 51 -7.52 1.40 5.92
CA ASP A 51 -7.94 2.14 7.11
C ASP A 51 -6.79 2.28 8.13
N GLN A 52 -6.03 1.20 8.37
CA GLN A 52 -4.85 1.25 9.25
C GLN A 52 -3.78 2.22 8.72
N LEU A 53 -3.61 2.30 7.40
CA LEU A 53 -2.72 3.24 6.74
C LEU A 53 -3.34 4.64 6.56
N THR A 54 -4.58 4.85 7.01
CA THR A 54 -5.23 6.15 6.96
C THR A 54 -4.98 6.89 8.26
N TYR A 55 -4.42 8.09 8.13
CA TYR A 55 -4.29 9.01 9.22
C TYR A 55 -4.86 10.35 8.78
N THR A 56 -5.96 10.76 9.42
CA THR A 56 -6.72 11.93 9.00
C THR A 56 -6.16 13.21 9.64
N THR A 57 -6.53 14.36 9.08
CA THR A 57 -6.23 15.66 9.70
C THR A 57 -6.86 15.78 11.09
N GLU A 58 -8.02 15.16 11.32
CA GLU A 58 -8.64 15.11 12.63
C GLU A 58 -7.80 14.28 13.62
N ASP A 59 -7.29 13.12 13.21
CA ASP A 59 -6.40 12.30 14.03
C ASP A 59 -5.15 13.10 14.43
N TRP A 60 -4.58 13.86 13.48
CA TRP A 60 -3.45 14.76 13.72
C TRP A 60 -3.78 15.86 14.74
N GLN A 61 -4.89 16.57 14.54
CA GLN A 61 -5.34 17.64 15.45
C GLN A 61 -5.63 17.11 16.86
N LYS A 62 -6.10 15.87 16.98
CA LYS A 62 -6.39 15.20 18.25
C LYS A 62 -5.19 14.44 18.82
N HIS A 63 -4.00 14.55 18.21
CA HIS A 63 -2.78 13.83 18.61
C HIS A 63 -2.99 12.31 18.80
N ARG A 64 -3.84 11.69 17.97
CA ARG A 64 -4.10 10.26 18.08
C ARG A 64 -2.87 9.46 17.66
N PRO A 65 -2.58 8.31 18.31
CA PRO A 65 -1.51 7.44 17.87
C PRO A 65 -1.82 6.87 16.47
N LEU A 66 -0.76 6.51 15.74
CA LEU A 66 -0.89 5.75 14.51
C LEU A 66 -1.63 4.43 14.79
N ARG A 67 -2.54 4.06 13.89
CA ARG A 67 -3.29 2.79 13.97
C ARG A 67 -2.44 1.57 13.58
N CYS A 68 -1.21 1.80 13.12
CA CYS A 68 -0.32 0.78 12.59
C CYS A 68 1.12 0.97 13.09
N SER A 69 1.84 -0.14 13.29
CA SER A 69 3.21 -0.16 13.80
C SER A 69 4.27 0.05 12.70
N ILE A 70 4.15 1.15 11.94
CA ILE A 70 5.15 1.48 10.91
C ILE A 70 6.26 2.34 11.51
N ASN A 71 7.50 1.88 11.36
CA ASN A 71 8.66 2.64 11.80
C ASN A 71 8.95 3.76 10.80
N PHE A 72 8.87 5.00 11.27
CA PHE A 72 9.31 6.20 10.56
C PHE A 72 10.60 6.73 11.21
N ARG A 73 11.52 7.25 10.39
CA ARG A 73 12.77 7.84 10.89
C ARG A 73 12.44 9.10 11.69
N ALA A 74 13.14 9.35 12.79
CA ALA A 74 13.01 10.61 13.53
C ALA A 74 13.23 11.82 12.60
N GLY A 75 12.33 12.81 12.69
CA GLY A 75 12.34 14.00 11.83
C GLY A 75 11.79 13.81 10.41
N SER A 76 11.31 12.62 10.05
CA SER A 76 10.65 12.40 8.75
C SER A 76 9.18 12.83 8.79
N ASP A 77 8.68 13.35 7.67
CA ASP A 77 7.27 13.67 7.44
C ASP A 77 6.48 12.37 7.29
N TRP A 78 6.23 11.73 8.42
CA TRP A 78 5.55 10.44 8.50
C TRP A 78 4.11 10.53 7.98
N TYR A 79 3.48 11.71 8.05
CA TYR A 79 2.15 11.94 7.48
C TYR A 79 2.17 11.74 5.96
N LYS A 80 3.08 12.43 5.24
CA LYS A 80 3.28 12.20 3.80
C LYS A 80 3.81 10.81 3.49
N GLY A 81 4.65 10.27 4.37
CA GLY A 81 5.16 8.91 4.27
C GLY A 81 4.03 7.89 4.25
N LEU A 82 3.11 7.98 5.23
CA LEU A 82 1.97 7.08 5.37
C LEU A 82 0.99 7.23 4.19
N ALA A 83 0.69 8.46 3.78
CA ALA A 83 -0.13 8.71 2.58
C ALA A 83 0.49 8.06 1.33
N SER A 84 1.82 8.14 1.17
CA SER A 84 2.53 7.51 0.05
C SER A 84 2.49 5.98 0.11
N LEU A 85 2.54 5.39 1.31
CA LEU A 85 2.38 3.94 1.50
C LEU A 85 0.96 3.50 1.15
N LYS A 86 -0.05 4.24 1.64
CA LYS A 86 -1.46 4.00 1.31
C LYS A 86 -1.70 4.02 -0.20
N THR A 87 -1.18 5.02 -0.91
CA THR A 87 -1.30 5.12 -2.37
C THR A 87 -0.66 3.92 -3.08
N ALA A 88 0.53 3.48 -2.64
CA ALA A 88 1.19 2.33 -3.24
C ALA A 88 0.39 1.03 -3.04
N VAL A 89 -0.10 0.80 -1.82
CA VAL A 89 -0.93 -0.36 -1.47
C VAL A 89 -2.25 -0.34 -2.24
N ASN A 90 -2.92 0.82 -2.32
CA ASN A 90 -4.15 0.96 -3.10
C ASN A 90 -3.94 0.59 -4.57
N LYS A 91 -2.82 1.03 -5.16
CA LYS A 91 -2.47 0.71 -6.54
C LYS A 91 -2.23 -0.79 -6.76
N TYR A 92 -1.67 -1.48 -5.76
CA TYR A 92 -1.55 -2.94 -5.81
C TYR A 92 -2.92 -3.63 -5.75
N PHE A 93 -3.86 -3.12 -4.95
CA PHE A 93 -5.21 -3.65 -4.88
C PHE A 93 -6.02 -3.41 -6.16
N GLU A 94 -5.84 -2.26 -6.82
CA GLU A 94 -6.36 -2.03 -8.18
C GLU A 94 -5.86 -3.10 -9.16
N PHE A 95 -4.55 -3.40 -9.14
CA PHE A 95 -3.98 -4.49 -9.94
C PHE A 95 -4.63 -5.84 -9.62
N CYS A 96 -4.84 -6.14 -8.33
CA CYS A 96 -5.46 -7.39 -7.91
C CYS A 96 -6.91 -7.50 -8.39
N GLN A 97 -7.65 -6.38 -8.43
CA GLN A 97 -9.01 -6.32 -8.92
C GLN A 97 -9.08 -6.55 -10.44
N VAL A 98 -8.24 -5.86 -11.21
CA VAL A 98 -8.16 -6.03 -12.67
C VAL A 98 -7.75 -7.46 -13.02
N SER A 99 -6.74 -8.00 -12.33
CA SER A 99 -6.25 -9.36 -12.56
C SER A 99 -7.27 -10.44 -12.19
N ALA A 100 -8.17 -10.18 -11.25
CA ALA A 100 -9.27 -11.07 -10.92
C ALA A 100 -10.34 -11.03 -12.02
N ALA A 101 -10.74 -9.83 -12.46
CA ALA A 101 -11.74 -9.65 -13.51
C ALA A 101 -11.31 -10.26 -14.86
N SER A 102 -10.00 -10.23 -15.19
CA SER A 102 -9.49 -10.84 -16.43
C SER A 102 -9.44 -12.37 -16.42
N ARG A 103 -9.72 -13.04 -15.28
CA ARG A 103 -9.76 -14.52 -15.19
C ARG A 103 -11.17 -15.08 -15.32
N ASP A 104 -12.18 -14.23 -15.26
CA ASP A 104 -13.60 -14.60 -15.36
C ASP A 104 -14.18 -14.40 -16.78
N CYS A 105 -13.31 -14.17 -17.79
CA CYS A 105 -13.67 -14.05 -19.21
C CYS A 105 -13.02 -15.15 -20.05
#